data_AF-A0AAD6DFS7-F1
#
_entry.id   AF-A0AAD6DFS7-F1
#
_cell.length_a   1.000
_cell.length_b   1.000
_cell.length_c   1.000
_cell.angle_alpha   90.00
_cell.angle_beta   90.00
_cell.angle_gamma   90.00
#
_symmetry.space_group_name_H-M   'P 1'
#
loop_
_entity.id
_entity.type
_entity.pdbx_description
1 polymer ?
#
loop_
_entity_poly.entity_id
_entity_poly.type
_entity_poly.pdbx_seq_one_letter_code
_entity_poly.pdbx_strand_id
1 'polypeptide(L)'
;MESEEYVPMSGGNTIGTTTVLLETGMVKMAEPSTSLILDTAAGLLRVIADCKDGKCEAVSFDNVPAFVFALDHPVDVPGLGTILVDIAWGDRDANKQSKWTQVD
;
A
#
# COMPACT_ATOMS: atom_id res chain seq x y z
N MET A 1 -3.88 -0.77 12.57
CA MET A 1 -3.03 -1.18 13.71
C MET A 1 -2.54 -2.56 13.38
N GLU A 2 -1.23 -2.75 13.39
CA GLU A 2 -0.62 -4.08 13.28
C GLU A 2 -0.32 -4.61 14.68
N SER A 3 0.14 -5.86 14.77
CA SER A 3 0.35 -6.55 16.06
C SER A 3 1.26 -5.79 17.04
N GLU A 4 2.22 -5.03 16.55
CA GLU A 4 3.26 -4.39 17.36
C GLU A 4 3.36 -2.87 17.15
N GLU A 5 2.74 -2.33 16.10
CA GLU A 5 2.98 -0.96 15.67
C GLU A 5 1.76 -0.29 15.03
N TYR A 6 1.74 1.04 15.15
CA TYR A 6 0.89 1.92 14.37
C TYR A 6 1.69 2.41 13.17
N VAL A 7 1.70 1.62 12.11
CA VAL A 7 2.37 1.99 10.85
C VAL A 7 1.70 3.22 10.22
N PRO A 8 2.48 4.14 9.63
CA PRO A 8 1.93 5.34 8.99
C PRO A 8 0.95 5.05 7.85
N MET A 9 1.17 3.97 7.10
CA MET A 9 0.26 3.44 6.08
C MET A 9 0.39 1.90 6.05
N SER A 10 -0.54 1.19 5.39
CA SER A 10 -0.39 -0.23 5.07
C SER A 10 -1.18 -0.55 3.80
N GLY A 11 -0.52 -1.12 2.79
CA GLY A 11 -1.14 -1.45 1.50
C GLY A 11 -2.28 -2.47 1.65
N GLY A 12 -2.03 -3.57 2.35
CA GLY A 12 -3.07 -4.58 2.64
C GLY A 12 -4.29 -4.02 3.37
N ASN A 13 -4.07 -3.18 4.38
CA ASN A 13 -5.17 -2.55 5.12
C ASN A 13 -5.92 -1.51 4.28
N THR A 14 -5.23 -0.80 3.38
CA THR A 14 -5.83 0.15 2.44
C THR A 14 -6.81 -0.55 1.49
N ILE A 15 -6.39 -1.70 0.94
CA ILE A 15 -7.24 -2.53 0.08
C ILE A 15 -8.44 -3.04 0.87
N GLY A 16 -8.22 -3.68 2.02
CA GLY A 16 -9.30 -4.23 2.85
C GLY A 16 -10.29 -3.17 3.32
N THR A 17 -9.80 -2.00 3.74
CA THR A 17 -10.65 -0.87 4.15
C THR A 17 -11.51 -0.37 2.99
N THR A 18 -10.92 -0.21 1.80
CA THR A 18 -11.65 0.20 0.60
C THR A 18 -12.78 -0.78 0.27
N THR A 19 -12.48 -2.08 0.24
CA THR A 19 -13.47 -3.13 -0.02
C THR A 19 -14.62 -3.06 0.98
N VAL A 20 -14.33 -2.98 2.28
CA VAL A 20 -15.37 -2.90 3.32
C VAL A 20 -16.23 -1.64 3.16
N LEU A 21 -15.62 -0.48 2.93
CA LEU A 21 -16.37 0.78 2.77
C LEU A 21 -17.38 0.71 1.62
N LEU A 22 -17.00 0.08 0.50
CA LEU A 22 -17.84 -0.03 -0.69
C LEU A 22 -18.89 -1.13 -0.54
N GLU A 23 -18.50 -2.34 -0.14
CA GLU A 23 -19.41 -3.50 -0.09
C GLU A 23 -20.43 -3.42 1.05
N THR A 24 -20.13 -2.69 2.12
CA THR A 24 -21.11 -2.40 3.18
C THR A 24 -22.01 -1.21 2.87
N GLY A 25 -21.74 -0.48 1.79
CA GLY A 25 -22.48 0.72 1.40
C GLY A 25 -22.24 1.94 2.31
N MET A 26 -21.22 1.92 3.17
CA MET A 26 -20.78 3.11 3.93
C MET A 26 -20.34 4.23 3.00
N VAL A 27 -19.72 3.86 1.88
CA VAL A 27 -19.46 4.72 0.72
C VAL A 27 -20.26 4.18 -0.45
N LYS A 28 -20.92 5.07 -1.21
CA LYS A 28 -21.68 4.67 -2.38
C LYS A 28 -20.73 4.11 -3.46
N MET A 29 -20.94 2.85 -3.82
CA MET A 29 -20.26 2.21 -4.95
C MET A 29 -20.83 2.72 -6.29
N ALA A 30 -19.92 2.99 -7.22
CA ALA A 30 -20.18 3.25 -8.63
C ALA A 30 -19.48 2.19 -9.50
N GLU A 31 -20.16 1.75 -10.56
CA GLU A 31 -19.62 0.78 -11.51
C GLU A 31 -19.37 1.46 -12.87
N PRO A 32 -18.32 1.04 -13.62
CA PRO A 32 -17.41 -0.07 -13.35
C PRO A 32 -16.26 0.28 -12.39
N SER A 33 -16.19 1.53 -11.92
CA SER A 33 -15.10 1.99 -11.07
C SER A 33 -15.56 3.05 -10.08
N THR A 34 -15.05 2.95 -8.85
CA THR A 34 -15.25 3.95 -7.79
C THR A 34 -13.92 4.57 -7.38
N SER A 35 -13.87 5.90 -7.35
CA SER A 35 -12.72 6.63 -6.80
C SER A 35 -13.02 7.17 -5.40
N LEU A 36 -12.04 7.06 -4.50
CA LEU A 36 -12.11 7.62 -3.15
C LEU A 36 -10.73 8.13 -2.72
N ILE A 37 -10.72 9.02 -1.73
CA ILE A 37 -9.50 9.51 -1.09
C ILE A 37 -9.51 9.00 0.34
N LEU A 38 -8.44 8.31 0.74
CA LEU A 38 -8.23 7.89 2.12
C LEU A 38 -7.16 8.77 2.76
N ASP A 39 -7.44 9.24 3.97
CA ASP A 39 -6.49 10.00 4.78
C ASP A 39 -5.77 9.05 5.73
N THR A 40 -4.45 8.96 5.60
CA THR A 40 -3.57 8.09 6.40
C THR A 40 -2.53 8.93 7.13
N ALA A 41 -1.86 8.36 8.12
CA ALA A 41 -0.80 9.09 8.82
C ALA A 41 0.42 9.39 7.93
N ALA A 42 0.62 8.64 6.84
CA ALA A 42 1.62 8.94 5.82
C ALA A 42 1.19 10.05 4.84
N GLY A 43 -0.11 10.34 4.75
CA GLY A 43 -0.69 11.31 3.82
C GLY A 43 -1.94 10.80 3.10
N LEU A 44 -2.39 11.56 2.11
CA LEU A 44 -3.58 11.24 1.31
C LEU A 44 -3.26 10.19 0.25
N LEU A 45 -4.11 9.16 0.17
CA LEU A 45 -4.07 8.14 -0.87
C LEU A 45 -5.23 8.31 -1.83
N ARG A 46 -4.94 8.33 -3.14
CA ARG A 46 -5.96 8.27 -4.19
C ARG A 46 -6.19 6.81 -4.53
N VAL A 47 -7.40 6.34 -4.33
CA VAL A 47 -7.77 4.94 -4.54
C VAL A 47 -8.78 4.83 -5.67
N ILE A 48 -8.60 3.84 -6.52
CA ILE A 48 -9.51 3.43 -7.59
C ILE A 48 -9.86 1.96 -7.35
N ALA A 49 -11.14 1.68 -7.12
CA ALA A 49 -11.68 0.34 -7.00
C ALA A 49 -12.40 -0.05 -8.28
N ASP A 50 -12.09 -1.22 -8.82
CA ASP A 50 -12.86 -1.83 -9.90
C ASP A 50 -14.05 -2.56 -9.29
N CYS A 51 -15.25 -2.23 -9.77
CA CYS A 51 -16.50 -2.67 -9.18
C CYS A 51 -17.42 -3.32 -10.20
N LYS A 52 -18.02 -4.44 -9.82
CA LYS A 52 -18.93 -5.19 -10.67
C LYS A 52 -19.92 -5.99 -9.83
N ASP A 53 -21.19 -5.97 -10.23
CA ASP A 53 -22.28 -6.72 -9.58
C ASP A 53 -22.35 -6.47 -8.06
N GLY A 54 -22.10 -5.22 -7.65
CA GLY A 54 -22.10 -4.79 -6.25
C GLY A 54 -20.88 -5.22 -5.44
N LYS A 55 -19.80 -5.70 -6.08
CA LYS A 55 -18.57 -6.14 -5.42
C LYS A 55 -17.37 -5.31 -5.83
N CYS A 56 -16.41 -5.17 -4.92
CA CYS A 56 -15.11 -4.56 -5.17
C CYS A 56 -14.13 -5.66 -5.60
N GLU A 57 -13.87 -5.81 -6.91
CA GLU A 57 -13.05 -6.90 -7.46
C GLU A 57 -11.55 -6.63 -7.34
N ALA A 58 -11.14 -5.37 -7.49
CA ALA A 58 -9.75 -4.95 -7.38
C ALA A 58 -9.64 -3.54 -6.80
N VAL A 59 -8.51 -3.25 -6.17
CA VAL A 59 -8.19 -1.92 -5.63
C VAL A 59 -6.79 -1.56 -6.08
N SER A 60 -6.66 -0.38 -6.68
CA SER A 60 -5.39 0.27 -7.02
C SER A 60 -5.32 1.62 -6.32
N PHE A 61 -4.11 2.06 -5.98
CA PHE A 61 -3.94 3.35 -5.34
C PHE A 61 -2.55 3.92 -5.62
N ASP A 62 -2.51 5.25 -5.69
CA ASP A 62 -1.26 5.99 -5.69
C ASP A 62 -0.78 6.11 -4.25
N ASN A 63 0.34 5.45 -3.96
CA ASN A 63 0.94 5.56 -2.64
C ASN A 63 1.58 6.94 -2.44
N VAL A 64 1.86 7.28 -1.19
CA VAL A 64 2.73 8.41 -0.85
C VAL A 64 4.11 8.25 -1.50
N PRO A 65 4.86 9.35 -1.75
CA PRO A 65 6.16 9.27 -2.38
C PRO A 65 7.10 8.26 -1.69
N ALA A 66 7.62 7.34 -2.50
CA ALA A 66 8.58 6.33 -2.07
C ALA A 66 10.01 6.74 -2.50
N PHE A 67 11.01 6.36 -1.71
CA PHE A 67 12.42 6.64 -2.03
C PHE A 67 13.33 5.57 -1.44
N VAL A 68 14.49 5.41 -2.07
CA VAL A 68 15.59 4.59 -1.52
C VAL A 68 16.45 5.48 -0.64
N PHE A 69 16.69 5.05 0.60
CA PHE A 69 17.56 5.73 1.55
C PHE A 69 19.02 5.28 1.38
N ALA A 70 19.24 3.97 1.23
CA ALA A 70 20.57 3.40 0.98
C ALA A 70 20.46 2.14 0.14
N LEU A 71 21.45 1.91 -0.72
CA LEU A 71 21.65 0.67 -1.46
C LEU A 71 22.93 -0.01 -0.96
N ASP A 72 22.94 -1.34 -0.97
CA ASP A 72 24.09 -2.17 -0.62
C ASP A 72 24.74 -1.75 0.73
N HIS A 73 23.93 -1.34 1.70
CA HIS A 73 24.42 -0.84 2.98
C HIS A 73 24.97 -2.01 3.82
N PRO A 74 26.25 -1.98 4.24
CA PRO A 74 26.81 -3.07 5.04
C PRO A 74 26.33 -2.97 6.49
N VAL A 75 25.73 -4.06 6.99
CA VAL A 75 25.29 -4.21 8.38
C VAL A 75 25.98 -5.41 8.99
N ASP A 76 26.69 -5.19 10.10
CA ASP A 76 27.31 -6.26 10.88
C ASP A 76 26.26 -6.93 11.78
N VAL A 77 25.97 -8.20 11.51
CA VAL A 77 24.99 -8.99 12.26
C VAL A 77 25.72 -10.03 13.12
N PRO A 78 25.58 -10.00 14.46
CA PRO A 78 26.23 -10.95 15.35
C PRO A 78 25.93 -12.40 14.96
N GLY A 79 26.99 -13.18 14.74
CA GLY A 79 26.89 -14.60 14.33
C GLY A 79 26.68 -14.85 12.83
N LEU A 80 26.38 -13.81 12.04
CA LEU A 80 26.15 -13.92 10.59
C LEU A 80 27.19 -13.17 9.74
N GLY A 81 27.94 -12.23 10.35
CA GLY A 81 28.92 -11.40 9.65
C GLY A 81 28.26 -10.18 8.99
N THR A 82 28.93 -9.59 8.01
CA THR A 82 28.43 -8.40 7.30
C THR A 82 27.44 -8.80 6.20
N ILE A 83 26.23 -8.23 6.24
CA ILE A 83 25.18 -8.42 5.24
C ILE A 83 24.94 -7.10 4.52
N LEU A 84 24.83 -7.12 3.19
CA LEU A 84 24.43 -5.96 2.41
C LEU A 84 22.91 -5.88 2.35
N VAL A 85 22.36 -4.72 2.68
CA VAL A 85 20.91 -4.48 2.68
C VAL A 85 20.56 -3.19 1.95
N ASP A 86 19.39 -3.19 1.31
CA ASP A 86 18.78 -1.97 0.80
C ASP A 86 17.79 -1.43 1.84
N ILE A 87 17.84 -0.12 2.07
CA ILE A 87 16.94 0.57 3.00
C ILE A 87 16.11 1.53 2.17
N ALA A 88 14.80 1.35 2.18
CA ALA A 88 13.86 2.16 1.42
C ALA A 88 12.63 2.55 2.24
N TRP A 89 12.06 3.70 1.91
CA TRP A 89 10.75 4.13 2.34
C TRP A 89 9.78 3.90 1.19
N GLY A 90 8.78 3.04 1.38
CA GLY A 90 7.69 2.83 0.42
C GLY A 90 6.39 2.43 1.09
N ASP A 91 6.34 2.58 2.41
CA ASP A 91 5.39 1.92 3.30
C ASP A 91 5.37 0.37 3.17
N ARG A 92 4.86 -0.33 4.20
CA ARG A 92 5.24 -1.72 4.53
C ARG A 92 4.73 -2.83 3.58
N ASP A 93 4.29 -2.51 2.36
CA ASP A 93 3.80 -3.52 1.42
C ASP A 93 4.18 -3.23 -0.05
N ALA A 94 5.47 -2.99 -0.30
CA ALA A 94 6.00 -2.92 -1.68
C ALA A 94 6.03 -4.30 -2.38
N ASN A 95 5.83 -5.42 -1.66
CA ASN A 95 5.99 -6.77 -2.18
C ASN A 95 4.83 -7.29 -3.07
N LYS A 96 3.93 -6.41 -3.53
CA LYS A 96 2.94 -6.71 -4.59
C LYS A 96 2.95 -5.72 -5.76
N GLN A 97 3.86 -4.75 -5.82
CA GLN A 97 3.95 -3.79 -6.93
C GLN A 97 4.75 -4.27 -8.15
N SER A 98 5.39 -5.45 -8.09
CA SER A 98 6.24 -5.98 -9.16
C SER A 98 5.53 -6.38 -10.47
N LYS A 99 4.30 -5.91 -10.70
CA LYS A 99 3.63 -6.02 -12.01
C LYS A 99 3.18 -4.72 -12.66
N TRP A 100 3.28 -3.56 -12.00
CA TRP A 100 2.59 -2.37 -12.53
C TRP A 100 3.35 -1.04 -12.50
N THR A 101 4.58 -0.98 -11.97
CA THR A 101 5.46 0.18 -12.18
C THR A 101 6.38 -0.04 -13.38
N GLN A 102 5.78 -0.07 -14.57
CA GLN A 102 6.40 0.45 -15.78
C GLN A 102 5.38 1.38 -16.43
N VAL A 103 5.45 2.65 -16.05
CA VAL A 103 5.01 3.75 -16.90
C VAL A 103 6.09 4.82 -16.73
N ASP A 104 6.86 4.97 -17.82
CA ASP A 104 7.95 5.89 -18.16
C ASP A 104 9.18 5.97 -17.23
#